data_AF-A0AAU9T8I6-F1
#
_entry.id   AF-A0AAU9T8I6-F1
#
_cell.length_a   1.000
_cell.length_b   1.000
_cell.length_c   1.000
_cell.angle_alpha   90.00
_cell.angle_beta   90.00
_cell.angle_gamma   90.00
#
_symmetry.space_group_name_H-M   'P 1'
#
loop_
_entity.id
_entity.type
_entity.pdbx_description
1 polymer ?
#
loop_
_entity_poly.entity_id
_entity_poly.type
_entity_poly.pdbx_seq_one_letter_code
_entity_poly.pdbx_strand_id
1 'polypeptide(L)'
;MPRAFNSIEVIHGDGGVGSIKKISFADEKISYEIRLGPSPDGRAISKTTSKYYPLDGVDINEEEIKIGQERSGAMLKVLEDHLIQNAESYV
;
A
#
# COMPACT_ATOMS: atom_id res chain seq x y z
N MET A 1 11.19 2.03 -12.12
CA MET A 1 9.76 2.43 -12.10
C MET A 1 9.46 3.76 -12.82
N PRO A 2 8.96 3.73 -14.07
CA PRO A 2 8.31 4.90 -14.66
C PRO A 2 7.07 5.25 -13.82
N ARG A 3 6.63 6.52 -13.83
CA ARG A 3 5.52 7.04 -13.01
C ARG A 3 4.27 6.13 -13.09
N ALA A 4 4.03 5.31 -12.07
CA ALA A 4 2.89 4.39 -11.99
C ALA A 4 1.53 5.11 -11.92
N PHE A 5 1.53 6.39 -11.55
CA PHE A 5 0.35 7.23 -11.43
C PHE A 5 0.33 8.23 -12.57
N ASN A 6 -0.73 8.18 -13.38
CA ASN A 6 -0.97 9.16 -14.43
C ASN A 6 -1.66 10.39 -13.84
N SER A 7 -2.71 10.20 -13.03
CA SER A 7 -3.39 11.29 -12.32
C SER A 7 -4.12 10.83 -11.06
N ILE A 8 -4.32 11.76 -10.13
CA ILE A 8 -5.22 11.64 -8.98
C ILE A 8 -6.16 12.84 -9.04
N GLU A 9 -7.46 12.60 -9.14
CA GLU A 9 -8.50 13.61 -9.24
C GLU A 9 -9.53 13.44 -8.12
N VAL A 10 -9.89 14.53 -7.44
CA VAL A 10 -11.02 14.53 -6.51
C VAL A 10 -12.29 14.75 -7.32
N ILE A 11 -13.13 13.71 -7.43
CA ILE A 11 -14.38 13.77 -8.20
C ILE A 11 -15.55 14.30 -7.37
N HIS A 12 -15.44 14.20 -6.04
CA HIS A 12 -16.39 14.79 -5.10
C HIS A 12 -15.70 15.06 -3.76
N GLY A 13 -16.00 16.19 -3.13
CA GLY A 13 -15.39 16.61 -1.86
C GLY A 13 -14.14 17.48 -2.03
N ASP A 14 -13.48 17.77 -0.91
CA ASP A 14 -12.33 18.69 -0.79
C ASP A 14 -10.98 17.98 -0.58
N GLY A 15 -11.01 16.65 -0.55
CA GLY A 15 -9.85 15.81 -0.26
C GLY A 15 -9.82 15.22 1.15
N GLY A 16 -10.73 15.63 2.05
CA GLY A 16 -10.95 15.11 3.39
C GLY A 16 -11.96 13.95 3.48
N VAL A 17 -12.45 13.67 4.70
CA VAL A 17 -13.40 12.55 4.97
C VAL A 17 -14.66 12.67 4.11
N GLY A 18 -15.03 11.58 3.44
CA GLY A 18 -16.16 11.54 2.52
C GLY A 18 -15.84 11.96 1.08
N SER A 19 -14.63 12.42 0.80
CA SER A 19 -14.21 12.71 -0.56
C SER A 19 -14.02 11.44 -1.38
N ILE A 20 -14.47 11.49 -2.63
CA ILE A 20 -14.27 10.42 -3.60
C ILE A 20 -13.15 10.86 -4.55
N LYS A 21 -12.11 10.04 -4.66
CA LYS A 21 -10.95 10.29 -5.53
C LYS A 21 -10.89 9.22 -6.61
N LYS A 22 -10.71 9.65 -7.85
CA LYS A 22 -10.37 8.80 -8.99
C LYS A 22 -8.86 8.78 -9.14
N ILE A 23 -8.28 7.59 -9.17
CA ILE A 23 -6.84 7.39 -9.37
C ILE A 23 -6.67 6.64 -10.69
N SER A 24 -5.95 7.27 -11.63
CA SER A 24 -5.67 6.72 -12.94
C SER A 24 -4.21 6.26 -13.00
N PHE A 25 -4.03 4.97 -13.26
CA PHE A 25 -2.72 4.34 -13.43
C PHE A 25 -2.36 4.32 -14.91
N ALA A 26 -1.09 4.55 -15.23
CA ALA A 26 -0.65 4.78 -16.60
C ALA A 26 -0.83 3.53 -17.49
N ASP A 27 -0.46 2.33 -17.04
CA ASP A 27 -0.42 1.16 -17.93
C ASP A 27 -0.61 -0.21 -17.24
N GLU A 28 -1.18 -0.29 -16.03
CA GLU A 28 -1.27 -1.57 -15.31
C GLU A 28 -2.37 -1.52 -14.24
N LYS A 29 -3.16 -2.59 -14.13
CA LYS A 29 -4.01 -2.77 -12.95
C LYS A 29 -3.15 -3.44 -11.88
N ILE A 30 -3.18 -2.90 -10.66
CA ILE A 30 -2.60 -3.56 -9.51
C ILE A 30 -3.68 -3.68 -8.44
N SER A 31 -3.83 -4.89 -7.88
CA SER A 31 -4.75 -5.15 -6.77
C SER A 31 -3.94 -5.48 -5.53
N TYR A 32 -4.22 -4.75 -4.44
CA TYR A 32 -3.61 -4.97 -3.14
C TYR A 32 -4.66 -5.49 -2.16
N GLU A 33 -4.32 -6.57 -1.48
CA GLU A 33 -5.12 -7.11 -0.38
C GLU A 33 -4.23 -7.18 0.86
N ILE A 34 -4.65 -6.52 1.94
CA ILE A 34 -3.98 -6.54 3.23
C ILE A 34 -4.92 -7.22 4.22
N ARG A 35 -4.43 -8.27 4.89
CA ARG A 35 -5.14 -8.97 5.95
C ARG A 35 -4.33 -8.86 7.22
N LEU A 36 -4.95 -8.34 8.27
CA LEU A 36 -4.40 -8.31 9.61
C LEU A 36 -5.02 -9.45 10.42
N GLY A 37 -4.18 -10.24 11.06
CA GLY A 37 -4.60 -11.31 11.96
C GLY A 37 -3.84 -11.24 13.29
N PRO A 38 -4.38 -11.83 14.36
CA PRO A 38 -3.67 -11.88 15.64
C PRO A 38 -2.45 -12.84 15.56
N SER A 39 -1.36 -12.49 16.24
CA SER A 39 -0.29 -13.44 16.58
C SER A 39 -0.34 -13.86 18.06
N PRO A 40 0.21 -15.04 18.41
CA PRO A 40 0.25 -15.52 19.80
C PRO A 40 0.97 -14.61 20.79
N ASP A 41 1.85 -13.73 20.31
CA ASP A 41 2.60 -12.76 21.12
C ASP A 41 1.84 -11.45 21.37
N GLY A 42 0.57 -11.37 20.95
CA GLY A 42 -0.26 -10.17 21.09
C GLY A 42 -0.01 -9.10 20.04
N ARG A 43 0.86 -9.35 19.06
CA ARG A 43 1.07 -8.46 17.90
C ARG A 43 0.08 -8.77 16.77
N ALA A 44 0.18 -8.01 15.68
CA ALA A 44 -0.57 -8.26 14.46
C ALA A 44 0.35 -8.88 13.40
N ILE A 45 -0.13 -9.96 12.76
CA ILE A 45 0.45 -10.48 11.53
C ILE A 45 -0.20 -9.74 10.36
N SER A 46 0.59 -9.00 9.60
CA SER A 46 0.18 -8.43 8.32
C SER A 46 0.53 -9.38 7.18
N LYS A 47 -0.49 -9.82 6.43
CA LYS A 47 -0.33 -10.55 5.17
C LYS A 47 -0.77 -9.66 4.02
N THR A 48 0.18 -9.32 3.15
CA THR A 48 -0.07 -8.53 1.95
C THR A 48 0.00 -9.42 0.71
N THR A 49 -1.06 -9.43 -0.10
CA THR A 49 -1.09 -10.04 -1.42
C THR A 49 -1.16 -8.93 -2.47
N SER A 50 -0.19 -8.89 -3.39
CA SER A 50 -0.19 -7.96 -4.52
C SER A 50 -0.39 -8.74 -5.81
N LYS A 51 -1.39 -8.36 -6.62
CA LYS A 51 -1.65 -8.95 -7.93
C LYS A 51 -1.41 -7.90 -9.00
N TYR A 52 -0.48 -8.17 -9.90
CA TYR A 52 -0.11 -7.30 -11.00
C TYR A 52 -0.75 -7.81 -12.29
N TYR A 53 -1.33 -6.90 -13.06
CA TYR A 53 -1.98 -7.18 -14.34
C TYR A 53 -1.29 -6.33 -15.42
N PRO A 54 -0.13 -6.78 -15.91
CA PRO A 54 0.62 -6.10 -16.97
C PRO A 54 -0.17 -6.11 -18.28
N LEU A 55 0.11 -5.13 -19.14
CA LEU A 55 -0.31 -5.18 -20.54
C LEU A 55 0.46 -6.27 -21.30
N ASP A 56 -0.11 -6.74 -22.40
CA ASP A 56 0.54 -7.76 -23.24
C ASP A 56 1.92 -7.27 -23.71
N GLY A 57 2.94 -8.12 -23.50
CA GLY A 57 4.32 -7.82 -23.86
C GLY A 57 5.08 -6.95 -22.85
N VAL A 58 4.48 -6.62 -21.70
CA VAL A 58 5.19 -5.97 -20.59
C VAL A 58 5.71 -7.03 -19.62
N ASP A 59 7.03 -7.05 -19.42
CA ASP A 59 7.68 -7.90 -18.43
C ASP A 59 7.56 -7.32 -17.03
N ILE A 60 7.17 -8.17 -16.07
CA ILE A 60 7.19 -7.83 -14.66
C ILE A 60 8.61 -8.01 -14.12
N ASN A 61 9.18 -6.95 -13.54
CA ASN A 61 10.46 -7.03 -12.85
C ASN A 61 10.28 -7.50 -11.40
N GLU A 62 10.51 -8.80 -11.16
CA GLU A 62 10.39 -9.41 -9.83
C GLU A 62 11.35 -8.83 -8.79
N GLU A 63 12.52 -8.37 -9.20
CA GLU A 63 13.52 -7.78 -8.31
C GLU A 63 13.05 -6.41 -7.79
N GLU A 64 12.50 -5.57 -8.66
CA GLU A 64 11.87 -4.31 -8.26
C GLU A 64 10.67 -4.55 -7.32
N ILE A 65 9.87 -5.61 -7.56
CA ILE A 65 8.76 -6.00 -6.66
C ILE A 65 9.30 -6.36 -5.28
N LYS A 66 10.35 -7.18 -5.22
CA LYS A 66 10.95 -7.61 -3.94
C LYS A 66 11.51 -6.42 -3.17
N ILE A 67 12.21 -5.51 -3.84
CA ILE A 67 12.69 -4.25 -3.23
C ILE A 67 11.51 -3.42 -2.69
N GLY A 68 10.41 -3.35 -3.44
CA GLY A 68 9.18 -2.68 -3.00
C GLY A 68 8.56 -3.31 -1.75
N GLN A 69 8.52 -4.64 -1.68
CA GLN A 69 8.04 -5.38 -0.51
C GLN A 69 8.92 -5.13 0.72
N GLU A 70 10.25 -5.15 0.57
CA GLU A 70 11.18 -4.88 1.67
C GLU A 70 11.04 -3.45 2.20
N ARG A 71 10.91 -2.46 1.30
CA ARG A 71 10.66 -1.05 1.70
C ARG A 71 9.33 -0.88 2.44
N SER A 72 8.28 -1.53 1.97
CA SER A 72 6.97 -1.52 2.65
C SER A 72 7.06 -2.14 4.05
N GLY A 73 7.77 -3.27 4.18
CA GLY A 73 8.02 -3.91 5.48
C GLY A 73 8.82 -3.02 6.43
N ALA A 74 9.83 -2.29 5.93
CA ALA A 74 10.59 -1.34 6.73
C ALA A 74 9.71 -0.16 7.20
N MET A 75 8.84 0.37 6.34
CA MET A 75 7.92 1.45 6.69
C MET A 75 6.88 1.02 7.74
N LEU A 76 6.37 -0.22 7.65
CA LEU A 76 5.48 -0.78 8.66
C LEU A 76 6.13 -0.88 10.04
N LYS A 77 7.43 -1.24 10.11
CA LYS A 77 8.16 -1.26 11.39
C LYS A 77 8.29 0.14 12.00
N VAL A 78 8.63 1.15 11.18
CA VAL A 78 8.73 2.54 11.66
C VAL A 78 7.38 3.02 12.21
N LEU A 79 6.27 2.70 11.53
CA LEU A 79 4.93 3.03 12.01
C LEU A 79 4.58 2.28 13.30
N GLU A 80 4.91 0.99 13.40
CA GLU A 80 4.71 0.19 14.60
C GLU A 80 5.47 0.78 15.80
N ASP A 81 6.76 1.09 15.63
CA ASP A 81 7.59 1.70 16.67
C ASP A 81 7.03 3.06 17.10
N HIS A 82 6.59 3.88 16.15
CA HIS A 82 5.97 5.17 16.44
C HIS A 82 4.68 5.01 17.25
N LEU A 83 3.81 4.08 16.88
CA LEU A 83 2.57 3.81 17.60
C LEU A 83 2.82 3.28 19.01
N ILE A 84 3.81 2.40 19.19
CA ILE A 84 4.22 1.90 20.52
C ILE A 84 4.70 3.04 21.41
N GLN A 85 5.49 3.97 20.86
CA GLN A 85 6.03 5.12 21.60
C GLN A 85 4.99 6.20 21.90
N ASN A 86 3.87 6.23 21.16
CA ASN A 86 2.83 7.26 21.26
C ASN A 86 1.44 6.65 21.51
N ALA A 87 1.37 5.51 22.21
CA ALA A 87 0.15 4.72 22.35
C ALA A 87 -1.03 5.52 22.93
N GLU A 88 -0.75 6.47 23.81
CA GLU A 88 -1.74 7.36 24.45
C GLU A 88 -2.39 8.39 23.51
N SER A 89 -1.85 8.59 22.31
CA SER A 89 -2.37 9.56 21.32
C SER A 89 -3.39 8.98 20.34
N TYR A 90 -3.61 7.66 20.36
CA TYR A 90 -4.41 6.94 19.35
C TYR A 90 -5.45 5.97 19.96
N VAL A 91 -5.85 6.22 21.22
CA VAL A 91 -6.88 5.45 21.96
C VAL A 91 -8.28 6.01 21.73
#